data_AF-A0A3G8XCK2-F1
#
_entry.id   AF-A0A3G8XCK2-F1
#
_cell.length_a   1.000
_cell.length_b   1.000
_cell.length_c   1.000
_cell.angle_alpha   90.00
_cell.angle_beta   90.00
_cell.angle_gamma   90.00
#
_symmetry.space_group_name_H-M   'P 1'
#
loop_
_entity.id
_entity.type
_entity.pdbx_description
1 polymer ?
#
loop_
_entity_poly.entity_id
_entity_poly.type
_entity_poly.pdbx_seq_one_letter_code
_entity_poly.pdbx_strand_id
1 'polypeptide(L)'
;MSVEELLPLISEGLTKPITKKQILSPNIELGHLKRIDKVFNKGIHYYLDPKSPDVSKDASIFFRKTKFDVDLSLGARKIVNHFEEFKISLSAIAELSDIKFDRILPVFTLNSNPKNVATEIRKLVNPEFKIKDKDFLTELIKKLAEKNILVFEFVETWNKKERANIDGFFLKPNVIVLKRQQISFKREIFTLAHELGHYILNEEEIDQIDYQDFVNQKLSRIETWCNDFAFHFLSGEFEEIIETIDNSTAQNDYNIDLIQSISEKTHLSRIAIFTKLLLINKISPANYNKVKAGFEEDFRIKNEELKKKRELDKQNGINPGGSTPIPIKSPLLVSTIQTAFYEGVISEYEFCKKLNIKPDKIDNFLYESSN
;
A
#
# COMPACT_ATOMS: atom_id res chain seq x y z
N MET A 1 -20.44 -6.09 -3.91
CA MET A 1 -21.11 -5.50 -5.09
C MET A 1 -22.51 -6.11 -5.15
N SER A 2 -23.53 -5.27 -5.27
CA SER A 2 -24.91 -5.71 -5.48
C SER A 2 -25.13 -6.16 -6.94
N VAL A 3 -26.22 -6.88 -7.20
CA VAL A 3 -26.57 -7.25 -8.59
C VAL A 3 -26.89 -5.99 -9.40
N GLU A 4 -27.52 -5.02 -8.76
CA GLU A 4 -27.92 -3.74 -9.33
C GLU A 4 -26.70 -2.90 -9.75
N GLU A 5 -25.59 -2.98 -9.02
CA GLU A 5 -24.29 -2.38 -9.40
C GLU A 5 -23.60 -3.12 -10.55
N LEU A 6 -23.76 -4.45 -10.63
CA LEU A 6 -23.09 -5.28 -11.63
C LEU A 6 -23.70 -5.11 -13.04
N LEU A 7 -25.03 -5.03 -13.12
CA LEU A 7 -25.75 -5.03 -14.40
C LEU A 7 -25.30 -3.92 -15.38
N PRO A 8 -25.11 -2.65 -14.96
CA PRO A 8 -24.57 -1.61 -15.83
C PRO A 8 -23.18 -1.94 -16.36
N LEU A 9 -22.29 -2.49 -15.52
CA LEU A 9 -20.91 -2.80 -15.88
C LEU A 9 -20.83 -3.89 -16.96
N ILE A 10 -21.58 -4.97 -16.79
CA ILE A 10 -21.58 -6.07 -17.76
C ILE A 10 -22.34 -5.72 -19.04
N SER A 11 -23.24 -4.75 -18.97
CA SER A 11 -24.03 -4.27 -20.12
C SER A 11 -23.33 -3.20 -20.95
N GLU A 12 -22.14 -2.73 -20.55
CA GLU A 12 -21.39 -1.71 -21.28
C GLU A 12 -21.19 -2.12 -22.75
N GLY A 13 -21.59 -1.25 -23.68
CA GLY A 13 -21.46 -1.42 -25.12
C GLY A 13 -22.47 -2.39 -25.76
N LEU A 14 -23.51 -2.83 -25.04
CA LEU A 14 -24.59 -3.65 -25.61
C LEU A 14 -25.78 -2.80 -26.04
N THR A 15 -26.39 -3.15 -27.18
CA THR A 15 -27.66 -2.56 -27.65
C THR A 15 -28.85 -3.01 -26.80
N LYS A 16 -28.78 -4.22 -26.23
CA LYS A 16 -29.74 -4.75 -25.26
C LYS A 16 -29.00 -5.05 -23.96
N PRO A 17 -29.30 -4.32 -22.85
CA PRO A 17 -28.69 -4.58 -21.57
C PRO A 17 -28.95 -6.00 -21.06
N ILE A 18 -27.98 -6.56 -20.36
CA ILE A 18 -28.13 -7.84 -19.66
C ILE A 18 -29.07 -7.63 -18.48
N THR A 19 -29.97 -8.59 -18.26
CA THR A 19 -30.96 -8.52 -17.18
C THR A 19 -30.59 -9.44 -16.02
N LYS A 20 -31.11 -9.13 -14.82
CA LYS A 20 -30.94 -9.95 -13.61
C LYS A 20 -31.31 -11.42 -13.83
N LYS A 21 -32.37 -11.69 -14.60
CA LYS A 21 -32.83 -13.05 -14.89
C LYS A 21 -31.82 -13.86 -15.71
N GLN A 22 -31.04 -13.22 -16.57
CA GLN A 22 -30.06 -13.89 -17.45
C GLN A 22 -28.76 -14.27 -16.73
N ILE A 23 -28.48 -13.67 -15.57
CA ILE A 23 -27.26 -13.93 -14.79
C ILE A 23 -27.52 -14.69 -13.48
N LEU A 24 -28.79 -14.77 -13.06
CA LEU A 24 -29.21 -15.58 -11.91
C LEU A 24 -30.01 -16.83 -12.34
N SER A 25 -30.09 -17.11 -13.63
CA SER A 25 -30.66 -18.36 -14.14
C SER A 25 -29.71 -19.54 -13.90
N PRO A 26 -30.25 -20.77 -13.76
CA PRO A 26 -29.41 -21.98 -13.64
C PRO A 26 -28.46 -22.17 -14.82
N ASN A 27 -28.86 -21.69 -16.00
CA ASN A 27 -28.04 -21.69 -17.20
C ASN A 27 -27.69 -20.24 -17.57
N ILE A 28 -26.41 -19.91 -17.54
CA ILE A 28 -25.89 -18.59 -17.94
C ILE A 28 -25.17 -18.74 -19.27
N GLU A 29 -25.49 -17.89 -20.24
CA GLU A 29 -24.78 -17.89 -21.53
C GLU A 29 -23.29 -17.55 -21.34
N LEU A 30 -22.41 -18.28 -22.05
CA LEU A 30 -20.96 -18.08 -21.96
C LEU A 30 -20.53 -16.63 -22.26
N GLY A 31 -21.25 -15.93 -23.15
CA GLY A 31 -21.01 -14.52 -23.44
C GLY A 31 -21.26 -13.60 -22.24
N HIS A 32 -22.32 -13.87 -21.46
CA HIS A 32 -22.60 -13.15 -20.22
C HIS A 32 -21.56 -13.50 -19.15
N LEU A 33 -21.18 -14.77 -19.03
CA LEU A 33 -20.18 -15.21 -18.06
C LEU A 33 -18.81 -14.56 -18.32
N LYS A 34 -18.39 -14.45 -19.58
CA LYS A 34 -17.16 -13.71 -19.96
C LYS A 34 -17.21 -12.23 -19.59
N ARG A 35 -18.39 -11.59 -19.65
CA ARG A 35 -18.57 -10.20 -19.24
C ARG A 35 -18.54 -10.03 -17.73
N ILE A 36 -19.14 -10.96 -16.98
CA ILE A 36 -19.04 -11.04 -15.52
C ILE A 36 -17.57 -11.22 -15.13
N ASP A 37 -16.85 -12.14 -15.77
CA ASP A 37 -15.45 -12.38 -15.47
C ASP A 37 -14.55 -11.20 -15.82
N LYS A 38 -14.87 -10.43 -16.86
CA LYS A 38 -14.16 -9.17 -17.14
C LYS A 38 -14.27 -8.17 -15.97
N VAL A 39 -15.36 -8.23 -15.21
CA VAL A 39 -15.56 -7.40 -14.02
C VAL A 39 -14.78 -7.96 -12.84
N PHE A 40 -14.82 -9.26 -12.52
CA PHE A 40 -14.20 -9.80 -11.30
C PHE A 40 -12.77 -10.33 -11.48
N ASN A 41 -12.38 -10.66 -12.71
CA ASN A 41 -11.08 -11.17 -13.13
C ASN A 41 -10.64 -12.43 -12.35
N LYS A 42 -11.54 -13.41 -12.28
CA LYS A 42 -11.32 -14.70 -11.59
C LYS A 42 -10.95 -15.83 -12.55
N GLY A 43 -11.23 -15.66 -13.83
CA GLY A 43 -11.12 -16.70 -14.85
C GLY A 43 -12.38 -17.55 -14.90
N ILE A 44 -12.74 -18.00 -16.11
CA ILE A 44 -13.98 -18.77 -16.33
C ILE A 44 -14.05 -20.04 -15.47
N HIS A 45 -12.92 -20.69 -15.21
CA HIS A 45 -12.86 -21.91 -14.38
C HIS A 45 -13.37 -21.68 -12.96
N TYR A 46 -13.20 -20.48 -12.39
CA TYR A 46 -13.72 -20.16 -11.06
C TYR A 46 -15.24 -20.36 -10.96
N TYR A 47 -15.98 -20.02 -12.02
CA TYR A 47 -17.45 -20.12 -12.03
C TYR A 47 -17.96 -21.52 -12.40
N LEU A 48 -17.05 -22.41 -12.83
CA LEU A 48 -17.36 -23.81 -13.12
C LEU A 48 -17.06 -24.72 -11.93
N ASP A 49 -16.41 -24.19 -10.89
CA ASP A 49 -16.14 -24.93 -9.67
C ASP A 49 -17.48 -25.21 -8.95
N PRO A 50 -17.86 -26.48 -8.75
CA PRO A 50 -19.08 -26.81 -8.01
C PRO A 50 -18.97 -26.47 -6.51
N LYS A 51 -17.76 -26.21 -6.01
CA LYS A 51 -17.54 -25.81 -4.62
C LYS A 51 -18.09 -24.40 -4.43
N SER A 52 -19.03 -24.28 -3.49
CA SER A 52 -19.55 -22.97 -3.11
C SER A 52 -18.44 -22.10 -2.51
N PRO A 53 -18.39 -20.80 -2.83
CA PRO A 53 -17.46 -19.88 -2.19
C PRO A 53 -17.63 -19.91 -0.67
N ASP A 54 -16.51 -19.94 0.06
CA ASP A 54 -16.56 -19.80 1.51
C ASP A 54 -16.92 -18.35 1.88
N VAL A 55 -17.95 -18.20 2.70
CA VAL A 55 -18.45 -16.92 3.19
C VAL A 55 -18.18 -16.75 4.69
N SER A 56 -17.32 -17.60 5.27
CA SER A 56 -16.88 -17.49 6.64
C SER A 56 -16.15 -16.16 6.87
N LYS A 57 -16.17 -15.69 8.13
CA LYS A 57 -15.41 -14.49 8.50
C LYS A 57 -13.93 -14.69 8.18
N ASP A 58 -13.37 -15.87 8.44
CA ASP A 58 -11.95 -16.11 8.21
C ASP A 58 -11.55 -16.10 6.72
N ALA A 59 -12.51 -16.32 5.81
CA ALA A 59 -12.25 -16.36 4.37
C ALA A 59 -11.86 -15.00 3.75
N SER A 60 -12.39 -13.88 4.24
CA SER A 60 -12.02 -12.56 3.73
C SER A 60 -12.27 -11.45 4.73
N ILE A 61 -11.41 -10.43 4.71
CA ILE A 61 -11.57 -9.20 5.48
C ILE A 61 -12.93 -8.53 5.25
N PHE A 62 -13.48 -8.64 4.04
CA PHE A 62 -14.81 -8.13 3.69
C PHE A 62 -15.96 -8.87 4.38
N PHE A 63 -15.72 -10.08 4.90
CA PHE A 63 -16.69 -10.84 5.69
C PHE A 63 -16.43 -10.71 7.19
N ARG A 64 -15.16 -10.55 7.61
CA ARG A 64 -14.81 -10.24 9.02
C ARG A 64 -15.42 -8.92 9.46
N LYS A 65 -15.28 -7.90 8.61
CA LYS A 65 -15.61 -6.52 8.95
C LYS A 65 -16.86 -6.06 8.22
N THR A 66 -17.85 -5.61 9.00
CA THR A 66 -19.16 -5.19 8.50
C THR A 66 -19.20 -3.72 8.08
N LYS A 67 -18.22 -2.92 8.50
CA LYS A 67 -18.08 -1.50 8.17
C LYS A 67 -16.62 -1.13 7.94
N PHE A 68 -16.37 -0.45 6.83
CA PHE A 68 -15.12 0.24 6.55
C PHE A 68 -15.41 1.74 6.67
N ASP A 69 -14.43 2.52 7.12
CA ASP A 69 -14.58 3.97 7.27
C ASP A 69 -14.62 4.68 5.90
N VAL A 70 -14.14 4.01 4.84
CA VAL A 70 -14.21 4.42 3.44
C VAL A 70 -15.02 3.47 2.58
N ASP A 71 -15.70 4.03 1.56
CA ASP A 71 -16.31 3.23 0.50
C ASP A 71 -15.23 2.77 -0.49
N LEU A 72 -14.89 1.49 -0.43
CA LEU A 72 -13.82 0.91 -1.24
C LEU A 72 -14.27 0.69 -2.68
N SER A 73 -13.48 1.23 -3.62
CA SER A 73 -13.69 1.04 -5.05
C SER A 73 -13.56 -0.44 -5.43
N LEU A 74 -14.14 -0.83 -6.57
CA LEU A 74 -13.99 -2.19 -7.07
C LEU A 74 -12.51 -2.55 -7.31
N GLY A 75 -11.70 -1.58 -7.73
CA GLY A 75 -10.25 -1.73 -7.87
C GLY A 75 -9.57 -2.08 -6.54
N ALA A 76 -9.90 -1.36 -5.46
CA ALA A 76 -9.38 -1.65 -4.13
C ALA A 76 -9.77 -3.06 -3.65
N ARG A 77 -11.05 -3.43 -3.80
CA ARG A 77 -11.56 -4.76 -3.41
C ARG A 77 -10.86 -5.90 -4.14
N LYS A 78 -10.59 -5.74 -5.44
CA LYS A 78 -9.82 -6.71 -6.24
C LYS A 78 -8.40 -6.88 -5.73
N ILE A 79 -7.74 -5.79 -5.38
CA ILE A 79 -6.34 -5.80 -4.90
C ILE A 79 -6.25 -6.51 -3.55
N VAL A 80 -7.12 -6.14 -2.60
CA VAL A 80 -7.18 -6.79 -1.29
C VAL A 80 -7.41 -8.29 -1.44
N ASN A 81 -8.42 -8.68 -2.23
CA ASN A 81 -8.72 -10.08 -2.44
C ASN A 81 -7.56 -10.85 -3.12
N HIS A 82 -6.89 -10.24 -4.11
CA HIS A 82 -5.70 -10.82 -4.72
C HIS A 82 -4.59 -11.11 -3.70
N PHE A 83 -4.32 -10.18 -2.78
CA PHE A 83 -3.30 -10.37 -1.76
C PHE A 83 -3.73 -11.30 -0.61
N GLU A 84 -5.03 -11.41 -0.32
CA GLU A 84 -5.55 -12.45 0.58
C GLU A 84 -5.31 -13.86 -0.02
N GLU A 85 -5.64 -14.06 -1.30
CA GLU A 85 -5.38 -15.32 -2.01
C GLU A 85 -3.88 -15.61 -2.12
N PHE A 86 -3.07 -14.59 -2.41
CA PHE A 86 -1.63 -14.72 -2.50
C PHE A 86 -1.00 -15.10 -1.15
N LYS A 87 -1.44 -14.48 -0.05
CA LYS A 87 -1.03 -14.81 1.32
C LYS A 87 -1.34 -16.26 1.66
N ILE A 88 -2.56 -16.73 1.38
CA ILE A 88 -2.97 -18.13 1.64
C ILE A 88 -2.06 -19.08 0.86
N SER A 89 -1.87 -18.82 -0.42
CA SER A 89 -1.02 -19.66 -1.26
C SER A 89 0.44 -19.65 -0.79
N LEU A 90 0.97 -18.52 -0.35
CA LEU A 90 2.34 -18.43 0.18
C LEU A 90 2.48 -19.15 1.52
N SER A 91 1.44 -19.10 2.37
CA SER A 91 1.43 -19.82 3.65
C SER A 91 1.44 -21.33 3.45
N ALA A 92 0.68 -21.83 2.48
CA ALA A 92 0.68 -23.25 2.12
C ALA A 92 2.06 -23.70 1.56
N ILE A 93 2.69 -22.86 0.74
CA ILE A 93 4.05 -23.13 0.24
C ILE A 93 5.04 -23.17 1.40
N ALA A 94 4.98 -22.19 2.31
CA ALA A 94 5.86 -22.13 3.46
C ALA A 94 5.69 -23.35 4.37
N GLU A 95 4.46 -23.79 4.63
CA GLU A 95 4.17 -24.98 5.44
C GLU A 95 4.72 -26.27 4.80
N LEU A 96 4.56 -26.44 3.48
CA LEU A 96 5.13 -27.56 2.74
C LEU A 96 6.67 -27.54 2.71
N SER A 97 7.27 -26.37 2.94
CA SER A 97 8.71 -26.14 3.01
C SER A 97 9.28 -26.04 4.43
N ASP A 98 8.49 -26.40 5.45
CA ASP A 98 8.85 -26.27 6.87
C ASP A 98 9.34 -24.86 7.27
N ILE A 99 8.87 -23.83 6.58
CA ILE A 99 9.11 -22.42 6.89
C ILE A 99 7.98 -21.90 7.76
N LYS A 100 8.33 -21.29 8.89
CA LYS A 100 7.37 -20.68 9.82
C LYS A 100 7.48 -19.17 9.83
N PHE A 101 6.32 -18.51 9.75
CA PHE A 101 6.20 -17.06 9.86
C PHE A 101 5.70 -16.62 11.23
N ASP A 102 6.38 -17.12 12.28
CA ASP A 102 6.01 -16.78 13.65
C ASP A 102 6.22 -15.28 13.92
N ARG A 103 5.28 -14.68 14.63
CA ARG A 103 5.32 -13.25 14.96
C ARG A 103 6.45 -12.97 15.95
N ILE A 104 7.39 -12.10 15.56
CA ILE A 104 8.55 -11.72 16.38
C ILE A 104 8.29 -10.42 17.16
N LEU A 105 7.64 -9.43 16.55
CA LEU A 105 7.39 -8.16 17.23
C LEU A 105 6.19 -8.25 18.20
N PRO A 106 6.24 -7.51 19.33
CA PRO A 106 5.17 -7.51 20.31
C PRO A 106 3.83 -7.01 19.75
N VAL A 107 2.75 -7.35 20.44
CA VAL A 107 1.41 -6.80 20.23
C VAL A 107 1.17 -5.73 21.28
N PHE A 108 0.72 -4.55 20.85
CA PHE A 108 0.32 -3.46 21.73
C PHE A 108 -1.20 -3.26 21.69
N THR A 109 -1.67 -2.35 22.53
CA THR A 109 -3.10 -1.99 22.59
C THR A 109 -3.26 -0.50 22.33
N LEU A 110 -4.49 -0.07 22.05
CA LEU A 110 -4.83 1.36 21.90
C LEU A 110 -4.60 2.21 23.16
N ASN A 111 -4.32 1.59 24.30
CA ASN A 111 -3.96 2.29 25.54
C ASN A 111 -2.46 2.55 25.66
N SER A 112 -1.64 1.86 24.85
CA SER A 112 -0.20 2.11 24.78
C SER A 112 0.05 3.47 24.15
N ASN A 113 1.00 4.24 24.69
CA ASN A 113 1.34 5.55 24.13
C ASN A 113 2.09 5.36 22.77
N PRO A 114 1.61 5.93 21.66
CA PRO A 114 2.18 5.69 20.33
C PRO A 114 3.63 6.19 20.20
N LYS A 115 4.01 7.29 20.88
CA LYS A 115 5.39 7.80 20.93
C LYS A 115 6.33 6.80 21.58
N ASN A 116 5.97 6.29 22.76
CA ASN A 116 6.79 5.29 23.46
C ASN A 116 6.94 3.99 22.65
N VAL A 117 5.84 3.53 22.05
CA VAL A 117 5.85 2.33 21.20
C VAL A 117 6.71 2.56 19.95
N ALA A 118 6.63 3.73 19.32
CA ALA A 118 7.51 4.08 18.20
C ALA A 118 8.98 4.03 18.59
N THR A 119 9.35 4.58 19.76
CA THR A 119 10.73 4.49 20.26
C THR A 119 11.18 3.04 20.47
N GLU A 120 10.31 2.18 21.01
CA GLU A 120 10.61 0.75 21.22
C GLU A 120 10.78 0.01 19.89
N ILE A 121 9.83 0.14 18.97
CA ILE A 121 9.85 -0.53 17.67
C ILE A 121 11.02 -0.04 16.81
N ARG A 122 11.37 1.26 16.86
CA ARG A 122 12.54 1.79 16.13
C ARG A 122 13.82 1.04 16.48
N LYS A 123 14.03 0.65 17.74
CA LYS A 123 15.22 -0.12 18.16
C LYS A 123 15.30 -1.51 17.50
N LEU A 124 14.16 -2.05 17.07
CA LEU A 124 14.06 -3.40 16.52
C LEU A 124 14.14 -3.44 14.99
N VAL A 125 13.64 -2.41 14.31
CA VAL A 125 13.43 -2.44 12.84
C VAL A 125 13.87 -1.18 12.08
N ASN A 126 14.28 -0.10 12.75
CA ASN A 126 14.64 1.13 12.04
C ASN A 126 15.96 0.96 11.28
N PRO A 127 15.99 1.20 9.96
CA PRO A 127 17.23 1.26 9.20
C PRO A 127 18.08 2.47 9.58
N GLU A 128 19.37 2.40 9.25
CA GLU A 128 20.19 3.60 9.16
C GLU A 128 19.61 4.57 8.13
N PHE A 129 19.73 5.87 8.41
CA PHE A 129 19.29 6.91 7.49
C PHE A 129 19.95 6.76 6.11
N LYS A 130 19.17 6.95 5.04
CA LYS A 130 19.68 6.97 3.66
C LYS A 130 19.25 8.27 2.99
N ILE A 131 20.13 8.88 2.21
CA ILE A 131 19.81 10.14 1.50
C ILE A 131 18.65 9.96 0.52
N LYS A 132 18.56 8.79 -0.13
CA LYS A 132 17.49 8.47 -1.07
C LYS A 132 16.37 7.74 -0.35
N ASP A 133 15.16 8.29 -0.42
CA ASP A 133 13.95 7.69 0.16
C ASP A 133 13.72 6.24 -0.31
N LYS A 134 13.95 5.95 -1.60
CA LYS A 134 13.81 4.58 -2.12
C LYS A 134 14.75 3.58 -1.43
N ASP A 135 15.97 4.00 -1.14
CA ASP A 135 16.97 3.13 -0.50
C ASP A 135 16.57 2.90 0.95
N PHE A 136 16.10 3.94 1.66
CA PHE A 136 15.54 3.78 3.01
C PHE A 136 14.33 2.84 3.03
N LEU A 137 13.37 3.01 2.12
CA LEU A 137 12.19 2.15 2.00
C LEU A 137 12.60 0.68 1.76
N THR A 138 13.59 0.46 0.90
CA THR A 138 14.11 -0.88 0.61
C THR A 138 14.72 -1.51 1.86
N GLU A 139 15.54 -0.77 2.61
CA GLU A 139 16.14 -1.26 3.85
C GLU A 139 15.10 -1.48 4.97
N LEU A 140 14.07 -0.64 5.05
CA LEU A 140 12.96 -0.84 6.00
C LEU A 140 12.20 -2.13 5.68
N ILE A 141 11.90 -2.39 4.40
CA ILE A 141 11.28 -3.65 3.97
C ILE A 141 12.15 -4.86 4.32
N LYS A 142 13.49 -4.76 4.16
CA LYS A 142 14.42 -5.82 4.58
C LYS A 142 14.37 -6.04 6.10
N LYS A 143 14.38 -4.98 6.90
CA LYS A 143 14.29 -5.09 8.37
C LYS A 143 12.97 -5.69 8.84
N LEU A 144 11.87 -5.41 8.15
CA LEU A 144 10.57 -6.03 8.42
C LEU A 144 10.57 -7.52 8.02
N ALA A 145 11.22 -7.88 6.91
CA ALA A 145 11.40 -9.28 6.50
C ALA A 145 12.17 -10.10 7.56
N GLU A 146 13.21 -9.53 8.17
CA GLU A 146 13.94 -10.15 9.32
C GLU A 146 13.03 -10.40 10.54
N LYS A 147 11.85 -9.76 10.61
CA LYS A 147 10.84 -9.95 11.67
C LYS A 147 9.63 -10.76 11.23
N ASN A 148 9.76 -11.53 10.14
CA ASN A 148 8.71 -12.33 9.54
C ASN A 148 7.50 -11.51 9.04
N ILE A 149 7.72 -10.25 8.64
CA ILE A 149 6.68 -9.39 8.06
C ILE A 149 6.90 -9.31 6.56
N LEU A 150 5.87 -9.72 5.80
CA LEU A 150 5.85 -9.72 4.35
C LEU A 150 5.34 -8.37 3.86
N VAL A 151 6.17 -7.63 3.10
CA VAL A 151 5.75 -6.39 2.45
C VAL A 151 5.63 -6.60 0.94
N PHE A 152 4.46 -6.29 0.39
CA PHE A 152 4.22 -6.33 -1.05
C PHE A 152 3.89 -4.94 -1.58
N GLU A 153 4.30 -4.66 -2.82
CA GLU A 153 3.88 -3.45 -3.53
C GLU A 153 3.04 -3.83 -4.75
N PHE A 154 1.93 -3.13 -4.97
CA PHE A 154 1.16 -3.21 -6.21
C PHE A 154 1.32 -1.96 -7.06
N VAL A 155 1.32 -2.17 -8.39
CA VAL A 155 1.44 -1.09 -9.36
C VAL A 155 0.12 -0.92 -10.08
N GLU A 156 -0.40 0.30 -10.03
CA GLU A 156 -1.59 0.68 -10.79
C GLU A 156 -1.17 1.34 -12.11
N THR A 157 -1.60 0.75 -13.23
CA THR A 157 -1.32 1.33 -14.56
C THR A 157 -2.27 2.49 -14.83
N TRP A 158 -1.74 3.54 -15.49
CA TRP A 158 -2.46 4.79 -15.78
C TRP A 158 -3.77 4.59 -16.58
N ASN A 159 -3.85 3.50 -17.36
CA ASN A 159 -4.95 3.11 -18.24
C ASN A 159 -6.11 2.36 -17.57
N LYS A 160 -6.01 2.00 -16.29
CA LYS A 160 -7.12 1.30 -15.63
C LYS A 160 -8.33 2.24 -15.48
N LYS A 161 -9.48 1.80 -16.01
CA LYS A 161 -10.78 2.47 -15.83
C LYS A 161 -11.19 2.56 -14.36
N GLU A 162 -10.93 1.49 -13.59
CA GLU A 162 -11.23 1.42 -12.15
C GLU A 162 -9.93 1.50 -11.35
N ARG A 163 -9.70 2.64 -10.70
CA ARG A 163 -8.54 2.85 -9.83
C ARG A 163 -8.85 2.47 -8.39
N ALA A 164 -7.87 1.91 -7.71
CA ALA A 164 -7.91 1.61 -6.29
C ALA A 164 -7.73 2.90 -5.47
N ASN A 165 -8.70 3.18 -4.62
CA ASN A 165 -8.70 4.29 -3.66
C ASN A 165 -8.10 3.85 -2.31
N ILE A 166 -6.99 3.12 -2.34
CA ILE A 166 -6.25 2.67 -1.15
C ILE A 166 -4.76 2.92 -1.38
N ASP A 167 -4.05 3.28 -0.32
CA ASP A 167 -2.60 3.52 -0.36
C ASP A 167 -1.79 2.38 0.26
N GLY A 168 -2.36 1.71 1.25
CA GLY A 168 -1.81 0.53 1.88
C GLY A 168 -2.88 -0.20 2.68
N PHE A 169 -2.56 -1.39 3.15
CA PHE A 169 -3.36 -2.12 4.13
C PHE A 169 -2.55 -3.25 4.77
N PHE A 170 -2.89 -3.58 6.01
CA PHE A 170 -2.39 -4.73 6.74
C PHE A 170 -3.39 -5.91 6.67
N LEU A 171 -2.87 -7.10 6.36
CA LEU A 171 -3.57 -8.38 6.43
C LEU A 171 -2.90 -9.28 7.48
N LYS A 172 -3.70 -9.79 8.41
CA LYS A 172 -3.25 -10.76 9.40
C LYS A 172 -2.76 -12.05 8.73
N PRO A 173 -1.74 -12.72 9.29
CA PRO A 173 -1.06 -12.35 10.53
C PRO A 173 0.11 -11.36 10.33
N ASN A 174 0.66 -11.22 9.13
CA ASN A 174 1.98 -10.61 8.92
C ASN A 174 2.21 -10.01 7.52
N VAL A 175 1.17 -9.68 6.77
CA VAL A 175 1.28 -9.14 5.41
C VAL A 175 0.93 -7.66 5.39
N ILE A 176 1.82 -6.81 4.90
CA ILE A 176 1.57 -5.40 4.59
C ILE A 176 1.61 -5.23 3.07
N VAL A 177 0.63 -4.53 2.52
CA VAL A 177 0.56 -4.23 1.09
C VAL A 177 0.58 -2.72 0.90
N LEU A 178 1.38 -2.24 -0.04
CA LEU A 178 1.53 -0.83 -0.37
C LEU A 178 1.21 -0.56 -1.84
N LYS A 179 0.65 0.61 -2.11
CA LYS A 179 0.56 1.17 -3.46
C LYS A 179 1.90 1.77 -3.85
N ARG A 180 2.43 1.35 -5.00
CA ARG A 180 3.67 1.93 -5.54
C ARG A 180 3.40 3.34 -6.08
N GLN A 181 4.04 4.35 -5.49
CA GLN A 181 3.90 5.77 -5.81
C GLN A 181 5.27 6.38 -6.22
N GLN A 182 5.70 6.15 -7.47
CA GLN A 182 7.01 6.63 -7.97
C GLN A 182 7.32 8.12 -7.76
N ILE A 183 6.29 8.95 -7.57
CA ILE A 183 6.42 10.41 -7.42
C ILE A 183 6.64 10.80 -5.95
N SER A 184 6.33 9.93 -4.99
CA SER A 184 6.34 10.26 -3.56
C SER A 184 6.72 9.06 -2.67
N PHE A 185 8.01 8.69 -2.68
CA PHE A 185 8.52 7.63 -1.79
C PHE A 185 8.31 7.95 -0.31
N LYS A 186 8.34 9.23 0.10
CA LYS A 186 8.02 9.63 1.47
C LYS A 186 6.61 9.25 1.89
N ARG A 187 5.65 9.28 0.95
CA ARG A 187 4.29 8.80 1.20
C ARG A 187 4.27 7.29 1.36
N GLU A 188 4.97 6.54 0.51
CA GLU A 188 5.10 5.08 0.67
C GLU A 188 5.75 4.70 2.01
N ILE A 189 6.80 5.41 2.44
CA ILE A 189 7.49 5.17 3.71
C ILE A 189 6.56 5.44 4.90
N PHE A 190 5.81 6.54 4.87
CA PHE A 190 4.85 6.83 5.94
C PHE A 190 3.71 5.82 5.95
N THR A 191 3.16 5.46 4.78
CA THR A 191 2.15 4.39 4.68
C THR A 191 2.69 3.08 5.26
N LEU A 192 3.92 2.68 4.95
CA LEU A 192 4.53 1.48 5.56
C LEU A 192 4.64 1.58 7.08
N ALA A 193 5.06 2.73 7.62
CA ALA A 193 5.10 2.95 9.07
C ALA A 193 3.70 2.94 9.71
N HIS A 194 2.69 3.44 8.99
CA HIS A 194 1.30 3.42 9.41
C HIS A 194 0.73 1.99 9.45
N GLU A 195 0.93 1.20 8.38
CA GLU A 195 0.52 -0.21 8.34
C GLU A 195 1.28 -1.08 9.35
N LEU A 196 2.53 -0.71 9.67
CA LEU A 196 3.26 -1.32 10.78
C LEU A 196 2.54 -1.04 12.12
N GLY A 197 1.93 0.14 12.29
CA GLY A 197 1.03 0.48 13.39
C GLY A 197 -0.15 -0.50 13.50
N HIS A 198 -0.83 -0.77 12.40
CA HIS A 198 -1.90 -1.77 12.34
C HIS A 198 -1.41 -3.18 12.70
N TYR A 199 -0.26 -3.59 12.17
CA TYR A 199 0.36 -4.87 12.50
C TYR A 199 0.67 -4.99 14.00
N ILE A 200 1.27 -3.96 14.62
CA ILE A 200 1.64 -4.00 16.04
C ILE A 200 0.43 -3.92 16.96
N LEU A 201 -0.67 -3.27 16.55
CA LEU A 201 -1.97 -3.36 17.22
C LEU A 201 -2.70 -4.68 16.95
N ASN A 202 -2.27 -5.42 15.93
CA ASN A 202 -2.97 -6.60 15.41
C ASN A 202 -4.43 -6.28 15.02
N GLU A 203 -4.64 -5.16 14.33
CA GLU A 203 -5.95 -4.72 13.84
C GLU A 203 -5.91 -4.49 12.33
N GLU A 204 -6.80 -5.14 11.58
CA GLU A 204 -6.89 -4.94 10.13
C GLU A 204 -7.80 -3.74 9.82
N GLU A 205 -7.25 -2.77 9.09
CA GLU A 205 -7.98 -1.65 8.48
C GLU A 205 -7.67 -1.61 6.98
N ILE A 206 -8.65 -1.22 6.19
CA ILE A 206 -8.44 -0.89 4.77
C ILE A 206 -8.94 0.52 4.60
N ASP A 207 -8.00 1.46 4.56
CA ASP A 207 -8.32 2.87 4.45
C ASP A 207 -7.55 3.56 3.31
N GLN A 208 -8.05 4.72 2.92
CA GLN A 208 -7.32 5.66 2.09
C GLN A 208 -6.58 6.62 3.03
N ILE A 209 -5.25 6.58 3.04
CA ILE A 209 -4.47 7.56 3.79
C ILE A 209 -4.57 8.91 3.08
N ASP A 210 -5.61 9.69 3.37
CA ASP A 210 -5.75 11.03 2.83
C ASP A 210 -5.23 12.10 3.81
N TYR A 211 -3.93 12.41 3.68
CA TYR A 211 -3.30 13.53 4.40
C TYR A 211 -4.02 14.87 4.17
N GLN A 212 -4.77 15.02 3.07
CA GLN A 212 -5.44 16.27 2.74
C GLN A 212 -6.70 16.49 3.58
N ASP A 213 -7.33 15.44 4.10
CA ASP A 213 -8.63 15.50 4.79
C ASP A 213 -8.58 15.24 6.30
N PHE A 214 -7.37 15.10 6.86
CA PHE A 214 -7.11 14.95 8.30
C PHE A 214 -7.83 15.96 9.20
N VAL A 215 -8.13 17.15 8.69
CA VAL A 215 -8.76 18.25 9.42
C VAL A 215 -10.29 18.12 9.47
N ASN A 216 -10.89 17.42 8.49
CA ASN A 216 -12.34 17.37 8.30
C ASN A 216 -12.95 15.99 8.55
N GLN A 217 -12.15 14.92 8.54
CA GLN A 217 -12.63 13.56 8.77
C GLN A 217 -12.50 13.15 10.24
N LYS A 218 -13.56 12.57 10.81
CA LYS A 218 -13.50 11.91 12.12
C LYS A 218 -12.79 10.57 11.95
N LEU A 219 -11.47 10.58 12.04
CA LEU A 219 -10.66 9.36 12.04
C LEU A 219 -11.08 8.46 13.21
N SER A 220 -11.00 7.15 12.99
CA SER A 220 -11.16 6.18 14.08
C SER A 220 -10.03 6.34 15.10
N ARG A 221 -10.23 5.80 16.31
CA ARG A 221 -9.18 5.79 17.33
C ARG A 221 -7.96 4.98 16.88
N ILE A 222 -8.17 3.93 16.09
CA ILE A 222 -7.10 3.08 15.54
C ILE A 222 -6.29 3.90 14.54
N GLU A 223 -6.95 4.52 13.55
CA GLU A 223 -6.31 5.36 12.54
C GLU A 223 -5.50 6.51 13.17
N THR A 224 -6.09 7.17 14.17
CA THR A 224 -5.41 8.26 14.90
C THR A 224 -4.14 7.73 15.58
N TRP A 225 -4.22 6.56 16.22
CA TRP A 225 -3.08 5.94 16.88
C TRP A 225 -1.98 5.52 15.90
N CYS A 226 -2.35 4.88 14.78
CA CYS A 226 -1.41 4.44 13.75
C CYS A 226 -0.69 5.62 13.08
N ASN A 227 -1.42 6.72 12.85
CA ASN A 227 -0.86 7.95 12.30
C ASN A 227 0.13 8.64 13.25
N ASP A 228 -0.22 8.74 14.54
CA ASP A 228 0.71 9.25 15.54
C ASP A 228 1.94 8.34 15.66
N PHE A 229 1.74 7.02 15.72
CA PHE A 229 2.83 6.04 15.74
C PHE A 229 3.76 6.22 14.54
N ALA A 230 3.23 6.31 13.31
CA ALA A 230 4.03 6.47 12.10
C ALA A 230 4.85 7.77 12.12
N PHE A 231 4.26 8.86 12.61
CA PHE A 231 4.96 10.13 12.76
C PHE A 231 6.13 10.03 13.74
N HIS A 232 5.89 9.49 14.94
CA HIS A 232 6.93 9.29 15.96
C HIS A 232 8.00 8.29 15.49
N PHE A 233 7.58 7.24 14.78
CA PHE A 233 8.45 6.22 14.22
C PHE A 233 9.40 6.80 13.18
N LEU A 234 9.02 7.83 12.42
CA LEU A 234 9.89 8.43 11.41
C LEU A 234 10.67 9.66 11.91
N SER A 235 10.06 10.50 12.75
CA SER A 235 10.70 11.71 13.29
C SER A 235 11.91 11.39 14.19
N GLY A 236 11.82 10.38 15.04
CA GLY A 236 12.92 9.97 15.92
C GLY A 236 13.45 11.13 16.74
N GLU A 237 14.76 11.39 16.69
CA GLU A 237 15.43 12.45 17.44
C GLU A 237 14.94 13.87 17.08
N PHE A 238 14.37 14.05 15.88
CA PHE A 238 13.82 15.35 15.46
C PHE A 238 12.49 15.69 16.12
N GLU A 239 11.90 14.75 16.87
CA GLU A 239 10.64 14.97 17.56
C GLU A 239 10.71 16.14 18.56
N GLU A 240 11.75 16.18 19.39
CA GLU A 240 11.92 17.25 20.38
C GLU A 240 12.04 18.63 19.72
N ILE A 241 12.71 18.66 18.56
CA ILE A 241 12.83 19.87 17.74
C ILE A 241 11.45 20.29 17.24
N ILE A 242 10.63 19.36 16.73
CA ILE A 242 9.29 19.65 16.21
C ILE A 242 8.34 20.15 17.32
N GLU A 243 8.41 19.57 18.52
CA GLU A 243 7.57 19.97 19.66
C GLU A 243 7.93 21.37 20.19
N THR A 244 9.18 21.78 20.03
CA THR A 244 9.71 23.06 20.51
C THR A 244 9.68 24.19 19.48
N ILE A 245 9.29 23.94 18.23
CA ILE A 245 9.16 24.98 17.20
C ILE A 245 8.21 26.08 17.70
N ASP A 246 8.57 27.35 17.47
CA ASP A 246 7.70 28.48 17.68
C ASP A 246 6.43 28.40 16.82
N ASN A 247 5.41 29.18 17.15
CA ASN A 247 4.18 29.19 16.35
C ASN A 247 4.50 29.57 14.90
N SER A 248 4.15 28.71 13.94
CA SER A 248 4.30 28.95 12.50
C SER A 248 3.28 29.98 12.02
N THR A 249 3.77 31.18 11.70
CA THR A 249 2.96 32.30 11.23
C THR A 249 3.59 32.96 10.01
N ALA A 250 2.89 33.91 9.40
CA ALA A 250 3.45 34.66 8.26
C ALA A 250 4.72 35.46 8.63
N GLN A 251 4.92 35.78 9.92
CA GLN A 251 6.07 36.58 10.37
C GLN A 251 7.39 35.80 10.39
N ASN A 252 7.35 34.49 10.62
CA ASN A 252 8.52 33.61 10.58
C ASN A 252 8.52 32.70 9.35
N ASP A 253 7.83 33.11 8.29
CA ASP A 253 7.64 32.34 7.05
C ASP A 253 7.21 30.89 7.34
N TYR A 254 6.32 30.73 8.31
CA TYR A 254 5.78 29.46 8.78
C TYR A 254 6.83 28.43 9.22
N ASN A 255 8.07 28.85 9.48
CA ASN A 255 9.23 28.00 9.74
C ASN A 255 9.60 27.07 8.56
N ILE A 256 9.35 27.48 7.32
CA ILE A 256 9.55 26.67 6.11
C ILE A 256 10.96 26.06 6.01
N ASP A 257 12.01 26.85 6.25
CA ASP A 257 13.40 26.38 6.13
C ASP A 257 13.75 25.31 7.16
N LEU A 258 13.30 25.48 8.41
CA LEU A 258 13.49 24.48 9.46
C LEU A 258 12.75 23.18 9.11
N ILE A 259 11.49 23.30 8.65
CA ILE A 259 10.66 22.15 8.27
C ILE A 259 11.26 21.44 7.05
N GLN A 260 11.82 22.18 6.09
CA GLN A 260 12.56 21.62 4.96
C GLN A 260 13.77 20.82 5.47
N SER A 261 14.58 21.38 6.38
CA SER A 261 15.75 20.70 6.93
C SER A 261 15.38 19.42 7.69
N ILE A 262 14.30 19.45 8.49
CA ILE A 262 13.80 18.26 9.19
C ILE A 262 13.31 17.22 8.17
N SER A 263 12.54 17.64 7.16
CA SER A 263 12.10 16.76 6.08
C SER A 263 13.28 16.15 5.31
N GLU A 264 14.42 16.84 5.16
CA GLU A 264 15.61 16.29 4.48
C GLU A 264 16.43 15.34 5.34
N LYS A 265 16.42 15.53 6.67
CA LYS A 265 17.12 14.67 7.64
C LYS A 265 16.25 13.53 8.17
N THR A 266 14.99 13.50 7.76
CA THR A 266 14.04 12.43 8.03
C THR A 266 13.44 11.96 6.71
N HIS A 267 12.57 10.96 6.76
CA HIS A 267 11.78 10.54 5.59
C HIS A 267 10.34 11.08 5.65
N LEU A 268 10.08 12.06 6.54
CA LEU A 268 8.81 12.75 6.60
C LEU A 268 8.69 13.75 5.45
N SER A 269 7.48 13.88 4.92
CA SER A 269 7.15 14.98 4.02
C SER A 269 6.96 16.26 4.82
N ARG A 270 7.21 17.42 4.19
CA ARG A 270 6.91 18.72 4.80
C ARG A 270 5.47 18.81 5.27
N ILE A 271 4.52 18.33 4.45
CA ILE A 271 3.10 18.36 4.79
C ILE A 271 2.82 17.54 6.05
N ALA A 272 3.43 16.36 6.22
CA ALA A 272 3.26 15.56 7.45
C ALA A 272 3.76 16.30 8.71
N ILE A 273 4.87 17.04 8.60
CA ILE A 273 5.38 17.88 9.70
C ILE A 273 4.40 19.02 10.01
N PHE A 274 3.92 19.74 8.99
CA PHE A 274 2.90 20.78 9.17
C PHE A 274 1.59 20.24 9.75
N THR A 275 1.17 19.04 9.36
CA THR A 275 0.00 18.38 9.94
C THR A 275 0.23 18.10 11.43
N LYS A 276 1.41 17.63 11.84
CA LYS A 276 1.73 17.49 13.26
C LYS A 276 1.69 18.82 13.99
N LEU A 277 2.28 19.88 13.43
CA LEU A 277 2.23 21.23 14.01
C LEU A 277 0.79 21.72 14.20
N LEU A 278 -0.12 21.39 13.28
CA LEU A 278 -1.54 21.72 13.42
C LEU A 278 -2.15 20.98 14.60
N LEU A 279 -1.88 19.68 14.74
CA LEU A 279 -2.39 18.84 15.83
C LEU A 279 -1.91 19.31 17.21
N ILE A 280 -0.68 19.84 17.30
CA ILE A 280 -0.13 20.40 18.55
C ILE A 280 -0.38 21.91 18.71
N ASN A 281 -1.27 22.49 17.90
CA ASN A 281 -1.67 23.91 17.93
C ASN A 281 -0.52 24.92 17.72
N LYS A 282 0.55 24.52 17.01
CA LYS A 282 1.69 25.37 16.63
C LYS A 282 1.48 26.08 15.29
N ILE A 283 0.44 25.74 14.54
CA ILE A 283 -0.01 26.48 13.37
C ILE A 283 -1.54 26.56 13.40
N SER A 284 -2.09 27.73 13.06
CA SER A 284 -3.56 27.87 12.99
C SER A 284 -4.13 27.13 11.78
N PRO A 285 -5.39 26.66 11.80
CA PRO A 285 -6.02 26.03 10.63
C PRO A 285 -5.97 26.90 9.38
N ALA A 286 -6.14 28.22 9.53
CA ALA A 286 -6.05 29.17 8.41
C ALA A 286 -4.64 29.24 7.81
N ASN A 287 -3.60 29.24 8.64
CA ASN A 287 -2.21 29.24 8.19
C ASN A 287 -1.81 27.90 7.56
N TYR A 288 -2.24 26.78 8.16
CA TYR A 288 -2.03 25.44 7.61
C TYR A 288 -2.63 25.32 6.21
N ASN A 289 -3.88 25.77 6.01
CA ASN A 289 -4.54 25.72 4.71
C ASN A 289 -3.80 26.56 3.65
N LYS A 290 -3.21 27.71 4.02
CA LYS A 290 -2.38 28.51 3.11
C LYS A 290 -1.12 27.77 2.69
N VAL A 291 -0.39 27.21 3.65
CA VAL A 291 0.84 26.43 3.39
C VAL A 291 0.53 25.21 2.52
N LYS A 292 -0.55 24.49 2.84
CA LYS A 292 -1.03 23.34 2.08
C LYS A 292 -1.35 23.71 0.63
N ALA A 293 -2.10 24.80 0.41
CA ALA A 293 -2.42 25.28 -0.93
C ALA A 293 -1.16 25.64 -1.74
N GLY A 294 -0.14 26.22 -1.08
CA GLY A 294 1.16 26.49 -1.70
C GLY A 294 1.84 25.21 -2.20
N PHE A 295 1.90 24.16 -1.37
CA PHE A 295 2.48 22.87 -1.79
C PHE A 295 1.70 22.18 -2.91
N GLU A 296 0.38 22.28 -2.90
CA GLU A 296 -0.47 21.73 -3.97
C GLU A 296 -0.21 22.43 -5.30
N GLU A 297 -0.04 23.75 -5.27
CA GLU A 297 0.28 24.54 -6.45
C GLU A 297 1.70 24.25 -6.97
N ASP A 298 2.71 24.19 -6.09
CA ASP A 298 4.07 23.79 -6.46
C ASP A 298 4.09 22.40 -7.13
N PHE A 299 3.33 21.46 -6.57
CA PHE A 299 3.20 20.12 -7.12
C PHE A 299 2.51 20.12 -8.49
N ARG A 300 1.47 20.95 -8.66
CA ARG A 300 0.78 21.13 -9.95
C ARG A 300 1.75 21.67 -11.01
N ILE A 301 2.47 22.74 -10.70
CA ILE A 301 3.45 23.37 -11.59
C ILE A 301 4.53 22.36 -12.01
N LYS A 302 5.14 21.68 -11.04
CA LYS A 302 6.18 20.67 -11.31
C LYS A 302 5.69 19.53 -12.21
N ASN A 303 4.45 19.09 -12.03
CA ASN A 303 3.85 18.06 -12.88
C ASN A 303 3.59 18.55 -14.30
N GLU A 304 3.17 19.80 -14.47
CA GLU A 304 2.99 20.42 -15.79
C GLU A 304 4.31 20.60 -16.52
N GLU A 305 5.38 21.02 -15.83
CA GLU A 305 6.72 21.11 -16.39
C GLU A 305 7.26 19.75 -16.84
N LEU A 306 7.07 18.70 -16.02
CA LEU A 306 7.44 17.33 -16.38
C LEU A 306 6.68 16.82 -17.61
N LYS A 307 5.39 17.17 -17.76
CA LYS A 307 4.59 16.83 -18.94
C LYS A 307 5.12 17.54 -20.19
N LYS A 308 5.34 18.86 -20.10
CA LYS A 308 5.91 19.67 -21.20
C LYS A 308 7.28 19.14 -21.63
N LYS A 309 8.14 18.80 -20.68
CA LYS A 309 9.46 18.20 -20.97
C LYS A 309 9.34 16.87 -21.71
N ARG A 310 8.44 15.98 -21.27
CA ARG A 310 8.17 14.70 -21.97
C ARG A 310 7.61 14.89 -23.37
N GLU A 311 6.79 15.90 -23.60
CA GLU A 311 6.28 16.25 -24.92
C GLU A 311 7.39 16.78 -25.83
N LEU A 312 8.27 17.64 -25.31
CA LEU A 312 9.44 18.15 -26.03
C LEU A 312 10.43 17.02 -26.39
N ASP A 313 10.70 16.12 -25.45
CA ASP A 313 11.58 14.96 -25.68
C ASP A 313 11.02 14.06 -26.81
N LYS A 314 9.69 13.82 -26.83
CA LYS A 314 9.01 13.11 -27.92
C LYS A 314 9.15 13.82 -29.26
N GLN A 315 9.01 15.15 -29.30
CA GLN A 315 9.20 15.94 -30.52
C GLN A 315 10.65 15.88 -31.03
N ASN A 316 11.61 15.79 -30.12
CA ASN A 316 13.04 15.64 -30.42
C ASN A 316 13.46 14.19 -30.75
N GLY A 317 12.51 13.26 -30.90
CA GLY A 317 12.78 11.86 -31.21
C GLY A 317 13.39 11.05 -30.06
N ILE A 318 13.53 11.64 -28.87
CA ILE A 318 13.92 10.95 -27.65
C ILE A 318 12.66 10.27 -27.13
N ASN A 319 12.51 8.97 -27.36
CA ASN A 319 11.45 8.20 -26.70
C ASN A 319 11.72 8.19 -25.20
N PRO A 320 10.96 8.92 -24.37
CA PRO A 320 11.09 8.79 -22.94
C PRO A 320 10.39 7.48 -22.60
N GLY A 321 11.14 6.38 -22.64
CA GLY A 321 10.68 5.07 -22.20
C GLY A 321 10.34 5.18 -20.72
N GLY A 322 9.06 5.41 -20.41
CA GLY A 322 8.57 5.31 -19.06
C GLY A 322 8.64 3.85 -18.64
N SER A 323 9.70 3.46 -17.92
CA SER A 323 9.74 2.13 -17.32
C SER A 323 8.55 2.04 -16.36
N THR A 324 7.70 1.04 -16.55
CA THR A 324 6.66 0.71 -15.59
C THR A 324 7.27 0.59 -14.19
N PRO A 325 6.64 1.14 -13.14
CA PRO A 325 7.14 0.97 -11.78
C PRO A 325 7.40 -0.50 -11.48
N ILE A 326 8.55 -0.77 -10.85
CA ILE A 326 8.91 -2.12 -10.41
C ILE A 326 8.72 -2.19 -8.89
N PRO A 327 7.87 -3.12 -8.41
CA PRO A 327 7.75 -3.44 -7.00
C PRO A 327 9.08 -3.83 -6.36
N ILE A 328 9.34 -3.35 -5.14
CA ILE A 328 10.36 -3.89 -4.26
C ILE A 328 9.89 -5.27 -3.80
N LYS A 329 10.68 -6.30 -4.08
CA LYS A 329 10.39 -7.66 -3.62
C LYS A 329 10.90 -7.83 -2.20
N SER A 330 10.01 -8.21 -1.28
CA SER A 330 10.43 -8.59 0.07
C SER A 330 11.44 -9.75 0.01
N PRO A 331 12.59 -9.65 0.70
CA PRO A 331 13.54 -10.77 0.78
C PRO A 331 12.92 -12.05 1.36
N LEU A 332 11.96 -11.91 2.27
CA LEU A 332 11.24 -13.04 2.87
C LEU A 332 10.40 -13.78 1.82
N LEU A 333 9.74 -13.04 0.91
CA LEU A 333 9.06 -13.65 -0.23
C LEU A 333 10.04 -14.41 -1.12
N VAL A 334 11.16 -13.77 -1.49
CA VAL A 334 12.14 -14.35 -2.41
C VAL A 334 12.73 -15.63 -1.82
N SER A 335 13.18 -15.59 -0.57
CA SER A 335 13.74 -16.75 0.13
C SER A 335 12.72 -17.89 0.28
N THR A 336 11.47 -17.59 0.65
CA THR A 336 10.42 -18.63 0.75
C THR A 336 10.22 -19.35 -0.59
N ILE A 337 10.13 -18.58 -1.68
CA ILE A 337 9.90 -19.14 -3.01
C ILE A 337 11.15 -19.87 -3.54
N GLN A 338 12.35 -19.42 -3.20
CA GLN A 338 13.61 -20.14 -3.49
C GLN A 338 13.66 -21.49 -2.78
N THR A 339 13.43 -21.52 -1.46
CA THR A 339 13.45 -22.76 -0.68
C THR A 339 12.43 -23.76 -1.23
N ALA A 340 11.19 -23.32 -1.46
CA ALA A 340 10.16 -24.17 -2.02
C ALA A 340 10.50 -24.72 -3.41
N PHE A 341 11.23 -23.96 -4.22
CA PHE A 341 11.71 -24.44 -5.51
C PHE A 341 12.82 -25.48 -5.35
N TYR A 342 13.81 -25.24 -4.48
CA TYR A 342 14.89 -26.18 -4.22
C TYR A 342 14.41 -27.50 -3.60
N GLU A 343 13.35 -27.45 -2.80
CA GLU A 343 12.73 -28.63 -2.19
C GLU A 343 11.75 -29.35 -3.13
N GLY A 344 11.51 -28.81 -4.32
CA GLY A 344 10.60 -29.39 -5.30
C GLY A 344 9.11 -29.26 -4.94
N VAL A 345 8.77 -28.37 -4.01
CA VAL A 345 7.38 -28.04 -3.62
C VAL A 345 6.66 -27.30 -4.75
N ILE A 346 7.38 -26.46 -5.50
CA ILE A 346 6.84 -25.68 -6.62
C ILE A 346 7.62 -25.90 -7.91
N SER A 347 6.93 -25.76 -9.04
CA SER A 347 7.53 -25.81 -10.38
C SER A 347 8.20 -24.49 -10.79
N GLU A 348 9.02 -24.52 -11.85
CA GLU A 348 9.59 -23.32 -12.49
C GLU A 348 8.52 -22.33 -12.93
N TYR A 349 7.41 -22.85 -13.46
CA TYR A 349 6.26 -22.04 -13.86
C TYR A 349 5.66 -21.27 -12.67
N GLU A 350 5.49 -21.94 -11.53
CA GLU A 350 4.98 -21.33 -10.31
C GLU A 350 5.97 -20.32 -9.71
N PHE A 351 7.26 -20.64 -9.70
CA PHE A 351 8.33 -19.73 -9.29
C PHE A 351 8.25 -18.40 -10.05
N CYS A 352 8.22 -18.49 -11.39
CA CYS A 352 8.15 -17.32 -12.26
C CYS A 352 6.86 -16.51 -12.04
N LYS A 353 5.72 -17.20 -11.93
CA LYS A 353 4.41 -16.58 -11.72
C LYS A 353 4.32 -15.86 -10.37
N LYS A 354 4.81 -16.48 -9.28
CA LYS A 354 4.78 -15.91 -7.92
C LYS A 354 5.68 -14.68 -7.77
N LEU A 355 6.87 -14.70 -8.38
CA LEU A 355 7.79 -13.57 -8.35
C LEU A 355 7.54 -12.55 -9.47
N ASN A 356 6.55 -12.80 -10.34
CA ASN A 356 6.25 -12.00 -11.52
C ASN A 356 7.52 -11.71 -12.35
N ILE A 357 8.26 -12.76 -12.68
CA ILE A 357 9.47 -12.71 -13.51
C ILE A 357 9.29 -13.55 -14.76
N LYS A 358 10.11 -13.27 -15.77
CA LYS A 358 10.19 -14.10 -16.96
C LYS A 358 11.09 -15.32 -16.69
N PRO A 359 10.87 -16.45 -17.39
CA PRO A 359 11.70 -17.65 -17.24
C PRO A 359 13.20 -17.40 -17.44
N ASP A 360 13.58 -16.53 -18.39
CA ASP A 360 14.99 -16.17 -18.65
C ASP A 360 15.68 -15.40 -17.51
N LYS A 361 14.94 -15.07 -16.45
CA LYS A 361 15.46 -14.39 -15.25
C LYS A 361 15.53 -15.29 -14.03
N ILE A 362 15.17 -16.57 -14.14
CA ILE A 362 15.17 -17.47 -12.98
C ILE A 362 16.56 -17.58 -12.33
N ASP A 363 17.61 -17.68 -13.15
CA ASP A 363 18.99 -17.84 -12.68
C ASP A 363 19.47 -16.68 -11.82
N ASN A 364 19.04 -15.44 -12.14
CA ASN A 364 19.38 -14.27 -11.33
C ASN A 364 18.84 -14.39 -9.90
N PHE A 365 17.71 -15.07 -9.72
CA PHE A 365 17.15 -15.29 -8.39
C PHE A 365 17.75 -16.52 -7.73
N LEU A 366 18.12 -17.57 -8.44
CA LEU A 366 18.68 -18.78 -7.83
C LEU A 366 20.17 -18.64 -7.44
N TYR A 367 20.95 -17.86 -8.19
CA TYR A 367 22.42 -17.87 -8.06
C TYR A 367 23.04 -16.58 -7.50
N GLU A 368 22.27 -15.55 -7.14
CA GLU A 368 22.79 -14.31 -6.51
C GLU A 368 23.18 -14.46 -5.01
N SER A 369 23.31 -15.68 -4.50
CA SER A 369 23.78 -15.96 -3.13
C SER A 369 25.27 -16.27 -3.06
N SER A 370 26.10 -15.60 -3.85
CA SER A 370 27.57 -15.75 -3.84
C SER A 370 28.27 -14.51 -4.39
N ASN A 371 28.24 -13.41 -3.63
CA ASN A 371 29.30 -12.39 -3.59
C ASN A 371 29.15 -11.50 -2.37
#